data_AF-A0A6M3J8I1-F1
#
_entry.id   AF-A0A6M3J8I1-F1
#
_cell.length_a   1.000
_cell.length_b   1.000
_cell.length_c   1.000
_cell.angle_alpha   90.00
_cell.angle_beta   90.00
_cell.angle_gamma   90.00
#
_symmetry.space_group_name_H-M   'P 1'
#
loop_
_entity.id
_entity.type
_entity.pdbx_description
1 polymer ?
#
loop_
_entity_poly.entity_id
_entity_poly.type
_entity_poly.pdbx_seq_one_letter_code
_entity_poly.pdbx_strand_id
1 'polypeptide(L)'
;MNKEDKKVYDRKYYLEHKERFQKHNREWKRTHKKEEREYQLKYNYGITVEDYNKMFTKQNGCCAICNLPETGRNRFGAIRLSVDHETGAVRGLLCHKCNKKLGFLEDYDFILKARKYLE
;
A
#
# COMPACT_ATOMS: atom_id res chain seq x y z
N MET A 1 9.40 -29.13 22.28
CA MET A 1 8.42 -29.02 21.17
C MET A 1 9.18 -28.71 19.90
N ASN A 2 9.04 -29.53 18.85
CA ASN A 2 9.77 -29.30 17.60
C ASN A 2 9.14 -28.14 16.79
N LYS A 3 9.78 -27.72 15.69
CA LYS A 3 9.35 -26.57 14.87
C LYS A 3 7.99 -26.79 14.19
N GLU A 4 7.66 -28.03 13.84
CA GLU A 4 6.38 -28.42 13.21
C GLU A 4 5.26 -28.48 14.24
N ASP A 5 5.50 -29.10 15.38
CA ASP A 5 4.57 -29.15 16.52
C ASP A 5 4.20 -27.75 16.99
N LYS A 6 5.20 -26.84 17.04
CA LYS A 6 4.98 -25.43 17.38
C LYS A 6 4.06 -24.74 16.37
N LYS A 7 4.27 -24.93 15.07
CA LYS A 7 3.40 -24.34 14.03
C LYS A 7 1.97 -24.86 14.12
N VAL A 8 1.80 -26.15 14.38
CA VAL A 8 0.48 -26.78 14.54
C VAL A 8 -0.23 -26.19 15.77
N TYR A 9 0.48 -26.09 16.90
CA TYR A 9 -0.02 -25.46 18.12
C TYR A 9 -0.41 -23.99 17.90
N ASP A 10 0.49 -23.18 17.33
CA ASP A 10 0.26 -21.75 17.06
C ASP A 10 -0.94 -21.54 16.13
N ARG A 11 -1.10 -22.40 15.11
CA ARG A 11 -2.25 -22.35 14.21
C ARG A 11 -3.55 -22.71 14.92
N LYS A 12 -3.55 -23.77 15.74
CA LYS A 12 -4.73 -24.18 16.52
C LYS A 12 -5.15 -23.08 17.49
N TYR A 13 -4.19 -22.55 18.25
CA TYR A 13 -4.40 -21.44 19.17
C TYR A 13 -4.94 -20.19 18.45
N TYR A 14 -4.38 -19.84 17.28
CA TYR A 14 -4.89 -18.74 16.47
C TYR A 14 -6.35 -18.96 16.04
N LEU A 15 -6.69 -20.17 15.59
CA LEU A 15 -8.05 -20.50 15.14
C LEU A 15 -9.06 -20.46 16.29
N GLU A 16 -8.72 -21.02 17.44
CA GLU A 16 -9.57 -21.03 18.64
C GLU A 16 -9.82 -19.62 19.19
N HIS A 17 -8.87 -18.71 19.02
CA HIS A 17 -8.97 -17.33 19.50
C HIS A 17 -9.19 -16.29 18.39
N LYS A 18 -9.47 -16.74 17.16
CA LYS A 18 -9.55 -15.89 15.96
C LYS A 18 -10.51 -14.73 16.16
N GLU A 19 -11.70 -14.98 16.68
CA GLU A 19 -12.72 -13.95 16.87
C GLU A 19 -12.28 -12.87 17.88
N ARG A 20 -11.67 -13.29 18.99
CA ARG A 20 -11.11 -12.37 20.00
C ARG A 20 -10.03 -11.49 19.37
N PHE A 21 -9.08 -12.08 18.65
CA PHE A 21 -8.02 -11.33 17.96
C PHE A 21 -8.58 -10.38 16.90
N GLN A 22 -9.57 -10.82 16.14
CA GLN A 22 -10.22 -9.98 15.15
C GLN A 22 -10.96 -8.81 15.79
N LYS A 23 -11.70 -9.03 16.89
CA LYS A 23 -12.40 -7.97 17.62
C LYS A 23 -11.40 -6.95 18.18
N HIS A 24 -10.36 -7.42 18.86
CA HIS A 24 -9.32 -6.58 19.42
C HIS A 24 -8.60 -5.78 18.32
N ASN A 25 -8.19 -6.42 17.22
CA ASN A 25 -7.54 -5.72 16.11
C ASN A 25 -8.46 -4.68 15.46
N ARG A 26 -9.76 -4.97 15.29
CA ARG A 26 -10.73 -4.00 14.76
C ARG A 26 -10.86 -2.78 15.66
N GLU A 27 -10.93 -3.01 16.96
CA GLU A 27 -11.03 -1.94 17.96
C GLU A 27 -9.75 -1.10 18.01
N TRP A 28 -8.58 -1.76 18.05
CA TRP A 28 -7.28 -1.10 18.01
C TRP A 28 -7.13 -0.23 16.77
N LYS A 29 -7.45 -0.75 15.58
CA LYS A 29 -7.42 0.03 14.32
C LYS A 29 -8.39 1.21 14.32
N ARG A 30 -9.51 1.10 15.04
CA ARG A 30 -10.49 2.19 15.15
C ARG A 30 -9.94 3.34 15.99
N THR A 31 -9.25 3.02 17.08
CA THR A 31 -8.72 4.01 18.05
C THR A 31 -7.32 4.53 17.70
N HIS A 32 -6.52 3.77 16.95
CA HIS A 32 -5.12 4.07 16.63
C HIS A 32 -4.86 4.27 15.13
N LYS A 33 -5.80 4.94 14.42
CA LYS A 33 -5.69 5.14 12.96
C LYS A 33 -4.43 5.91 12.55
N LYS A 34 -3.96 6.83 13.38
CA LYS A 34 -2.79 7.67 13.08
C LYS A 34 -1.51 6.84 13.15
N GLU A 35 -1.38 6.10 14.25
CA GLU A 35 -0.28 5.19 14.53
C GLU A 35 -0.21 4.07 13.49
N GLU A 36 -1.36 3.53 13.07
CA GLU A 36 -1.41 2.55 11.98
C GLU A 36 -0.85 3.15 10.67
N ARG A 37 -1.19 4.40 10.35
CA ARG A 37 -0.70 5.06 9.12
C ARG A 37 0.80 5.32 9.18
N GLU A 38 1.29 5.86 10.29
CA GLU A 38 2.72 6.09 10.51
C GLU A 38 3.51 4.79 10.41
N TYR A 39 3.04 3.73 11.08
CA TYR A 39 3.63 2.40 10.99
C TYR A 39 3.64 1.88 9.56
N GLN A 40 2.52 1.96 8.83
CA GLN A 40 2.43 1.47 7.46
C GLN A 40 3.37 2.22 6.50
N LEU A 41 3.47 3.55 6.63
CA LEU A 41 4.37 4.34 5.79
C LEU A 41 5.83 3.97 6.04
N LYS A 42 6.21 3.86 7.31
CA LYS A 42 7.57 3.49 7.72
C LYS A 42 7.91 2.06 7.31
N TYR A 43 7.02 1.10 7.57
CA TYR A 43 7.27 -0.31 7.33
C TYR A 43 7.30 -0.66 5.84
N ASN A 44 6.35 -0.14 5.05
CA ASN A 44 6.26 -0.49 3.63
C ASN A 44 7.18 0.35 2.74
N TYR A 45 7.42 1.62 3.11
CA TYR A 45 8.09 2.58 2.21
C TYR A 45 9.29 3.28 2.85
N GLY A 46 9.58 3.06 4.14
CA GLY A 46 10.69 3.72 4.82
C GLY A 46 10.51 5.22 5.05
N ILE A 47 9.29 5.76 4.89
CA ILE A 47 9.03 7.21 5.00
C ILE A 47 8.14 7.57 6.19
N THR A 48 8.24 8.83 6.62
CA THR A 48 7.36 9.40 7.66
C THR A 48 6.07 9.98 7.05
N VAL A 49 5.12 10.35 7.91
CA VAL A 49 3.92 11.10 7.47
C VAL A 49 4.32 12.48 6.95
N GLU A 50 5.34 13.09 7.54
CA GLU A 50 5.90 14.38 7.13
C GLU A 50 6.50 14.29 5.72
N ASP A 51 7.22 13.22 5.40
CA ASP A 51 7.77 13.00 4.06
C ASP A 51 6.66 12.80 3.03
N TYR A 52 5.62 12.03 3.37
CA TYR A 52 4.44 11.90 2.54
C TYR A 52 3.79 13.27 2.27
N ASN A 53 3.61 14.09 3.30
CA ASN A 53 3.00 15.40 3.17
C ASN A 53 3.87 16.36 2.35
N LYS A 54 5.20 16.33 2.50
CA LYS A 54 6.13 17.10 1.66
C LYS A 54 5.97 16.75 0.19
N MET A 55 5.89 15.46 -0.16
CA MET A 55 5.64 15.03 -1.53
C MET A 55 4.27 15.49 -2.02
N PHE A 56 3.24 15.33 -1.19
CA PHE A 56 1.87 15.76 -1.53
C PHE A 56 1.82 17.26 -1.86
N THR A 57 2.42 18.09 -1.02
CA THR A 57 2.51 19.54 -1.24
C THR A 57 3.34 19.86 -2.48
N LYS A 58 4.51 19.24 -2.66
CA LYS A 58 5.37 19.44 -3.83
C LYS A 58 4.66 19.09 -5.14
N GLN A 59 3.74 18.12 -5.09
CA GLN A 59 2.93 17.69 -6.23
C GLN A 59 1.58 18.44 -6.35
N ASN A 60 1.36 19.49 -5.57
CA ASN A 60 0.10 20.24 -5.54
C ASN A 60 -1.14 19.37 -5.28
N GLY A 61 -0.98 18.30 -4.49
CA GLY A 61 -2.03 17.33 -4.21
C GLY A 61 -2.42 16.43 -5.39
N CYS A 62 -1.62 16.39 -6.45
CA CYS A 62 -1.89 15.64 -7.68
C CYS A 62 -0.93 14.44 -7.86
N CYS A 63 -1.33 13.52 -8.72
CA CYS A 63 -0.50 12.39 -9.18
C CYS A 63 0.74 12.88 -9.95
N ALA A 64 1.92 12.30 -9.66
CA ALA A 64 3.17 12.68 -10.33
C ALA A 64 3.23 12.30 -11.83
N ILE A 65 2.38 11.38 -12.30
CA ILE A 65 2.34 10.95 -13.72
C ILE A 65 1.33 11.77 -14.52
N CYS A 66 0.06 11.81 -14.07
CA CYS A 66 -1.00 12.44 -14.85
C CYS A 66 -1.34 13.87 -14.41
N ASN A 67 -0.74 14.37 -13.34
CA ASN A 67 -0.99 15.70 -12.77
C ASN A 67 -2.45 15.97 -12.36
N LEU A 68 -3.24 14.91 -12.17
CA LEU A 68 -4.61 14.99 -11.69
C LEU A 68 -4.73 14.54 -10.24
N PRO A 69 -5.69 15.08 -9.47
CA PRO A 69 -5.95 14.62 -8.11
C PRO A 69 -6.47 13.18 -8.10
N GLU A 70 -6.38 12.52 -6.94
CA GLU A 70 -7.04 11.24 -6.74
C GLU A 70 -8.56 11.41 -6.82
N THR A 71 -9.21 10.54 -7.59
CA THR A 71 -10.67 10.52 -7.79
C THR A 71 -11.31 9.23 -7.31
N GLY A 72 -10.50 8.22 -6.98
CA GLY A 72 -10.91 6.96 -6.44
C GLY A 72 -11.60 7.11 -5.08
N ARG A 73 -12.65 6.32 -4.88
CA ARG A 73 -13.37 6.22 -3.63
C ARG A 73 -13.52 4.76 -3.25
N ASN A 74 -13.50 4.48 -1.95
CA ASN A 74 -13.86 3.18 -1.38
C ASN A 74 -14.97 3.37 -0.34
N ARG A 75 -15.38 2.29 0.33
CA ARG A 75 -16.43 2.32 1.37
C ARG A 75 -16.12 3.25 2.57
N PHE A 76 -14.89 3.75 2.67
CA PHE A 76 -14.42 4.64 3.73
C PHE A 76 -14.15 6.08 3.24
N GLY A 77 -14.47 6.40 1.98
CA GLY A 77 -14.33 7.75 1.42
C GLY A 77 -13.31 7.86 0.30
N ALA A 78 -12.76 9.06 0.11
CA ALA A 78 -11.75 9.34 -0.91
C ALA A 78 -10.46 8.56 -0.63
N ILE A 79 -9.90 7.97 -1.69
CA ILE A 79 -8.60 7.30 -1.64
C ILE A 79 -7.50 8.37 -1.62
N ARG A 80 -6.37 8.05 -0.97
CA ARG A 80 -5.18 8.89 -0.98
C ARG A 80 -4.27 8.47 -2.12
N LEU A 81 -3.44 9.39 -2.62
CA LEU A 81 -2.36 9.02 -3.52
C LEU A 81 -1.48 7.92 -2.89
N SER A 82 -1.06 6.98 -3.71
CA SER A 82 -0.23 5.85 -3.33
C SER A 82 1.24 6.22 -3.44
N VAL A 83 2.09 5.65 -2.57
CA VAL A 83 3.54 5.83 -2.64
C VAL A 83 4.09 4.86 -3.68
N ASP A 84 4.77 5.40 -4.68
CA ASP A 84 5.43 4.61 -5.70
C ASP A 84 6.84 4.18 -5.25
N HIS A 85 7.13 2.87 -5.26
CA HIS A 85 8.29 2.30 -4.54
C HIS A 85 8.85 0.97 -5.09
N GLU A 86 8.50 0.51 -6.29
CA GLU A 86 8.91 -0.83 -6.78
C GLU A 86 10.44 -1.02 -6.86
N THR A 87 11.22 0.04 -7.08
CA THR A 87 12.69 -0.02 -7.16
C THR A 87 13.40 0.19 -5.81
N GLY A 88 12.68 0.14 -4.69
CA GLY A 88 13.23 0.40 -3.36
C GLY A 88 13.48 1.87 -3.05
N ALA A 89 13.27 2.76 -4.03
CA ALA A 89 13.31 4.22 -3.86
C ALA A 89 11.92 4.82 -4.07
N VAL A 90 11.54 5.75 -3.20
CA VAL A 90 10.27 6.49 -3.34
C VAL A 90 10.41 7.54 -4.44
N ARG A 91 9.69 7.36 -5.55
CA ARG A 91 9.72 8.29 -6.70
C ARG A 91 8.71 9.43 -6.57
N GLY A 92 7.56 9.18 -5.94
CA GLY A 92 6.51 10.17 -5.72
C GLY A 92 5.17 9.55 -5.34
N LEU A 93 4.12 10.38 -5.39
CA LEU A 93 2.75 9.95 -5.10
C LEU A 93 1.93 9.80 -6.39
N LEU A 94 1.25 8.67 -6.57
CA LEU A 94 0.47 8.35 -7.76
C LEU A 94 -1.01 8.15 -7.44
N CYS A 95 -1.89 8.52 -8.36
CA CYS A 95 -3.29 8.10 -8.27
C CYS A 95 -3.40 6.60 -8.53
N HIS A 96 -4.43 5.97 -7.98
CA HIS A 96 -4.68 4.53 -8.06
C HIS A 96 -4.66 4.00 -9.50
N LYS A 97 -5.21 4.77 -10.45
CA LYS A 97 -5.20 4.42 -11.88
C LYS A 97 -3.80 4.38 -12.46
N CYS A 98 -2.99 5.41 -12.20
CA CYS A 98 -1.61 5.48 -12.67
C CYS A 98 -0.74 4.41 -11.98
N ASN A 99 -0.85 4.27 -10.66
CA ASN A 99 -0.09 3.28 -9.89
C ASN A 99 -0.35 1.86 -10.38
N LYS A 100 -1.62 1.50 -10.61
CA LYS A 100 -1.98 0.18 -11.12
C LYS A 100 -1.44 -0.06 -12.53
N LYS A 101 -1.53 0.94 -13.42
CA LYS A 101 -0.97 0.82 -14.78
C LYS A 101 0.55 0.70 -14.74
N LEU A 102 1.20 1.46 -13.86
CA LEU A 102 2.64 1.46 -13.75
C LEU A 102 3.17 0.07 -13.41
N GLY A 103 2.58 -0.65 -12.45
CA GLY A 103 2.98 -2.04 -12.14
C GLY A 103 2.89 -3.02 -13.32
N PHE A 104 2.05 -2.77 -14.33
CA PHE A 104 2.06 -3.55 -15.59
C PHE A 104 3.15 -3.07 -16.56
N LEU A 105 3.49 -1.78 -16.49
CA LEU A 105 4.48 -1.13 -17.34
C LEU A 105 5.92 -1.22 -16.78
N GLU A 106 6.13 -1.76 -15.58
CA GLU A 106 7.50 -1.99 -15.08
C GLU A 106 8.13 -3.25 -15.71
N ASP A 107 7.33 -4.11 -16.34
CA ASP A 107 7.81 -5.16 -17.23
C ASP A 107 8.13 -4.59 -18.61
N TYR A 108 9.34 -4.06 -18.73
CA TYR A 108 9.84 -3.44 -19.96
C TYR A 108 9.89 -4.42 -21.14
N ASP A 109 10.22 -5.69 -20.91
CA ASP A 109 10.27 -6.71 -21.96
C ASP A 109 8.86 -7.00 -22.50
N PHE A 110 7.88 -7.14 -21.60
CA PHE A 110 6.48 -7.25 -21.98
C PHE A 110 6.00 -6.04 -22.79
N ILE A 111 6.30 -4.80 -22.37
CA ILE A 111 5.88 -3.61 -23.13
C ILE A 111 6.45 -3.61 -24.55
N LEU A 112 7.75 -3.89 -24.69
CA LEU A 112 8.40 -3.86 -25.99
C LEU A 112 7.77 -4.89 -26.94
N LYS A 113 7.46 -6.09 -26.44
CA LYS A 113 6.76 -7.13 -27.21
C LYS A 113 5.32 -6.74 -27.53
N ALA A 114 4.57 -6.22 -26.56
CA ALA A 114 3.18 -5.82 -26.73
C ALA A 114 3.04 -4.67 -27.74
N ARG A 115 3.94 -3.69 -27.71
CA ARG A 115 3.98 -2.60 -28.69
C ARG A 115 4.20 -3.14 -30.10
N LYS A 116 5.20 -4.01 -30.29
CA LYS A 116 5.49 -4.62 -31.59
C LYS A 116 4.31 -5.43 -32.15
N TYR A 117 3.49 -6.04 -31.30
CA TYR A 117 2.31 -6.79 -31.71
C TYR A 117 1.15 -5.90 -32.21
N LEU A 118 1.07 -4.65 -31.74
CA LEU A 118 0.02 -3.70 -32.11
C LEU A 118 0.35 -2.88 -33.37
N GLU A 119 1.59 -2.94 -33.85
CA GLU A 119 2.06 -2.36 -35.11
C GLU A 119 1.72 -3.29 -36.28
#